data_AF-A0A9P7DC21-F1
#
_entry.id   AF-A0A9P7DC21-F1
#
_cell.length_a   1.000
_cell.length_b   1.000
_cell.length_c   1.000
_cell.angle_alpha   90.00
_cell.angle_beta   90.00
_cell.angle_gamma   90.00
#
_symmetry.space_group_name_H-M   'P 1'
#
loop_
_entity.id
_entity.type
_entity.pdbx_description
1 polymer ?
#
loop_
_entity_poly.entity_id
_entity_poly.type
_entity_poly.pdbx_seq_one_letter_code
_entity_poly.pdbx_strand_id
1 'polypeptide(L)'
;MPRSKSPIVVPQKKVCLQKAEVLVLRAHLEDWKSVKGKERLRVLLAIYKEASLQAPTKEKALLKARRKIYKQWLQNQSRRRGAAKPLIKYGRHWTARQVLIHTHKASIRQETGEMAGSEGMITKWPKAAKTVINRLSAEEREEAEAKAGVRAV
;
A
#
# COMPACT_ATOMS: atom_id res chain seq x y z
N MET A 1 16.67 -37.02 29.97
CA MET A 1 17.35 -36.53 28.75
C MET A 1 16.45 -35.55 27.99
N PRO A 2 16.49 -34.23 28.23
CA PRO A 2 15.68 -33.30 27.45
C PRO A 2 16.40 -32.88 26.16
N ARG A 3 15.73 -33.08 25.02
CA ARG A 3 16.15 -32.57 23.71
C ARG A 3 15.90 -31.06 23.67
N SER A 4 16.95 -30.25 23.82
CA SER A 4 16.87 -28.82 23.49
C SER A 4 17.58 -28.59 22.16
N LYS A 5 16.82 -28.54 21.07
CA LYS A 5 17.27 -27.94 19.82
C LYS A 5 16.62 -26.57 19.73
N SER A 6 17.26 -25.59 20.36
CA SER A 6 16.93 -24.18 20.18
C SER A 6 16.93 -23.83 18.68
N PRO A 7 15.97 -23.04 18.18
CA PRO A 7 16.02 -22.58 16.81
C PRO A 7 17.26 -21.70 16.65
N ILE A 8 18.18 -22.11 15.77
CA ILE A 8 19.28 -21.25 15.33
C ILE A 8 18.64 -20.06 14.64
N VAL A 9 18.50 -18.95 15.36
CA VAL A 9 18.14 -17.66 14.79
C VAL A 9 19.35 -17.21 13.99
N VAL A 10 19.38 -17.59 12.71
CA VAL A 10 20.35 -17.05 11.75
C VAL A 10 20.08 -15.54 11.70
N PRO A 11 21.04 -14.68 12.08
CA PRO A 11 20.86 -13.25 11.95
C PRO A 11 20.76 -12.94 10.46
N GLN A 12 19.55 -12.68 9.98
CA GLN A 12 19.33 -12.13 8.66
C GLN A 12 20.03 -10.77 8.64
N LYS A 13 21.27 -10.71 8.15
CA LYS A 13 21.97 -9.46 7.86
C LYS A 13 21.07 -8.66 6.94
N LYS A 14 20.32 -7.70 7.49
CA LYS A 14 19.53 -6.75 6.72
C LYS A 14 20.53 -5.97 5.88
N VAL A 15 20.52 -6.22 4.57
CA VAL A 15 21.38 -5.48 3.64
C VAL A 15 20.85 -4.06 3.58
N CYS A 16 21.49 -3.16 4.32
CA CYS A 16 21.17 -1.74 4.30
C CYS A 16 21.78 -1.07 3.07
N LEU A 17 21.03 -0.17 2.45
CA LEU A 17 21.52 0.69 1.38
C LEU A 17 22.54 1.68 1.95
N GLN A 18 23.73 1.71 1.36
CA GLN A 18 24.74 2.70 1.69
C GLN A 18 24.39 4.06 1.09
N LYS A 19 24.87 5.15 1.70
CA LYS A 19 24.58 6.53 1.23
C LYS A 19 25.01 6.74 -0.23
N ALA A 20 26.15 6.17 -0.63
CA ALA A 20 26.64 6.25 -2.01
C ALA A 20 25.73 5.52 -3.02
N GLU A 21 25.20 4.34 -2.65
CA GLU A 21 24.24 3.61 -3.49
C GLU A 21 22.93 4.41 -3.66
N VAL A 22 22.50 5.12 -2.62
CA VAL A 22 21.30 5.98 -2.68
C VAL A 22 21.50 7.18 -3.61
N LEU A 23 22.71 7.75 -3.70
CA LEU A 23 23.01 8.84 -4.63
C LEU A 23 22.91 8.37 -6.09
N VAL A 24 23.48 7.20 -6.41
CA VAL A 24 23.34 6.57 -7.73
C VAL A 24 21.86 6.31 -8.04
N LEU A 25 21.12 5.73 -7.09
CA LEU A 25 19.68 5.47 -7.28
C LEU A 25 18.86 6.75 -7.50
N ARG A 26 19.24 7.88 -6.89
CA ARG A 26 18.59 9.17 -7.10
C ARG A 26 18.92 9.77 -8.47
N ALA A 27 20.16 9.65 -8.94
CA ALA A 27 20.56 10.14 -10.25
C ALA A 27 19.74 9.49 -11.38
N HIS A 28 19.54 8.16 -11.31
CA HIS A 28 18.78 7.39 -12.30
C HIS A 28 17.26 7.35 -12.06
N LEU A 29 16.76 8.13 -11.10
CA LEU A 29 15.35 8.08 -10.68
C LEU A 29 14.41 8.71 -11.71
N GLU A 30 14.84 9.79 -12.37
CA GLU A 30 14.05 10.41 -13.45
C GLU A 30 14.05 9.54 -14.71
N ASP A 31 15.17 8.93 -15.07
CA ASP A 31 15.24 7.94 -16.15
C ASP A 31 14.30 6.76 -15.88
N TRP A 32 14.30 6.23 -14.66
CA TRP A 32 13.39 5.17 -14.24
C TRP A 32 11.90 5.56 -14.31
N LYS A 33 11.57 6.83 -14.04
CA LYS A 33 10.20 7.35 -14.17
C LYS A 33 9.79 7.51 -15.63
N SER A 34 10.73 7.93 -16.49
CA SER A 34 10.52 8.13 -17.93
C SER A 34 10.22 6.81 -18.66
N VAL A 35 10.93 5.74 -18.32
CA VAL A 35 10.80 4.45 -19.01
C VAL A 35 9.78 3.51 -18.36
N LYS A 36 9.15 2.64 -19.17
CA LYS A 36 8.17 1.63 -18.73
C LYS A 36 8.53 0.23 -19.23
N GLY A 37 7.95 -0.80 -18.60
CA GLY A 37 8.06 -2.18 -19.07
C GLY A 37 9.51 -2.69 -19.12
N LYS A 38 9.92 -3.22 -20.29
CA LYS A 38 11.23 -3.86 -20.49
C LYS A 38 12.40 -2.87 -20.42
N GLU A 39 12.19 -1.60 -20.73
CA GLU A 39 13.24 -0.57 -20.71
C GLU A 39 13.74 -0.26 -19.29
N ARG A 40 12.89 -0.43 -18.28
CA ARG A 40 13.29 -0.35 -16.87
C ARG A 40 14.38 -1.33 -16.50
N LEU A 41 14.46 -2.48 -17.17
CA LEU A 41 15.54 -3.43 -16.93
C LEU A 41 16.90 -2.86 -17.36
N ARG A 42 16.96 -2.03 -18.41
CA ARG A 42 18.20 -1.38 -18.86
C ARG A 42 18.68 -0.37 -17.81
N VAL A 43 17.78 0.47 -17.31
CA VAL A 43 18.07 1.44 -16.23
C VAL A 43 18.52 0.71 -14.96
N LEU A 44 17.84 -0.38 -14.57
CA LEU A 44 18.24 -1.20 -13.42
C LEU A 44 19.65 -1.78 -13.57
N LEU A 45 20.02 -2.22 -14.78
CA LEU A 45 21.34 -2.77 -15.05
C LEU A 45 22.43 -1.69 -14.99
N ALA A 46 22.16 -0.47 -15.47
CA ALA A 46 23.07 0.66 -15.36
C ALA A 46 23.32 1.04 -13.89
N ILE A 47 22.24 1.21 -13.11
CA ILE A 47 22.30 1.44 -11.65
C ILE A 47 23.11 0.35 -10.96
N TYR A 48 22.90 -0.91 -11.33
CA TYR A 48 23.63 -2.03 -10.73
C TYR A 48 25.13 -1.97 -11.05
N LYS A 49 25.50 -1.64 -12.30
CA LYS A 49 26.91 -1.47 -12.68
C LYS A 49 27.57 -0.37 -11.84
N GLU A 50 26.94 0.80 -11.75
CA GLU A 50 27.48 1.94 -10.99
C GLU A 50 27.51 1.70 -9.47
N ALA A 51 26.44 1.14 -8.90
CA ALA A 51 26.38 0.83 -7.47
C ALA A 51 27.31 -0.33 -7.08
N SER A 52 27.60 -1.26 -8.00
CA SER A 52 28.55 -2.35 -7.74
C SER A 52 30.00 -1.89 -7.60
N LEU A 53 30.35 -0.73 -8.17
CA LEU A 53 31.66 -0.09 -7.97
C LEU A 53 31.79 0.49 -6.55
N GLN A 54 30.69 0.98 -5.99
CA GLN A 54 30.64 1.59 -4.64
C GLN A 54 30.69 0.54 -3.53
N ALA A 55 30.19 -0.67 -3.78
CA ALA A 55 30.18 -1.73 -2.79
C ALA A 55 30.46 -3.10 -3.44
N PRO A 56 31.73 -3.38 -3.79
CA PRO A 56 32.11 -4.63 -4.43
C PRO A 56 31.83 -5.79 -3.47
N THR A 57 30.92 -6.68 -3.86
CA THR A 57 30.55 -7.84 -3.05
C THR A 57 30.60 -9.07 -3.94
N LYS A 58 31.43 -10.05 -3.60
CA LYS A 58 31.63 -11.28 -4.40
C LYS A 58 30.51 -12.32 -4.17
N GLU A 59 29.67 -12.12 -3.15
CA GLU A 59 28.64 -13.06 -2.75
C GLU A 59 27.37 -12.95 -3.62
N LYS A 60 27.09 -13.99 -4.43
CA LYS A 60 25.95 -14.03 -5.37
C LYS A 60 24.59 -13.78 -4.68
N ALA A 61 24.41 -14.25 -3.45
CA ALA A 61 23.18 -14.08 -2.69
C ALA A 61 22.93 -12.61 -2.32
N LEU A 62 23.97 -11.91 -1.85
CA LEU A 62 23.91 -10.49 -1.53
C LEU A 62 23.67 -9.63 -2.78
N LEU A 63 24.26 -10.00 -3.92
CA LEU A 63 24.02 -9.31 -5.19
C LEU A 63 22.56 -9.42 -5.65
N LYS A 64 21.95 -10.60 -5.52
CA LYS A 64 20.51 -10.80 -5.81
C LYS A 64 19.64 -9.99 -4.84
N ALA A 65 19.98 -9.98 -3.55
CA ALA A 65 19.27 -9.20 -2.54
C ALA A 65 19.35 -7.69 -2.84
N ARG A 66 20.54 -7.16 -3.18
CA ARG A 66 20.73 -5.75 -3.53
C ARG A 66 19.95 -5.34 -4.77
N ARG A 67 19.96 -6.14 -5.84
CA ARG A 67 19.14 -5.88 -7.04
C ARG A 67 17.65 -5.77 -6.70
N LYS A 68 17.15 -6.63 -5.81
CA LYS A 68 15.76 -6.58 -5.34
C LYS A 68 15.49 -5.30 -4.56
N ILE A 69 16.41 -4.90 -3.69
CA ILE A 69 16.31 -3.67 -2.88
C ILE A 69 16.31 -2.43 -3.79
N TYR A 70 17.20 -2.33 -4.77
CA TYR A 70 17.24 -1.21 -5.73
C TYR A 70 15.94 -1.09 -6.52
N LYS A 71 15.45 -2.22 -7.05
CA LYS A 71 14.17 -2.28 -7.77
C LYS A 71 13.01 -1.80 -6.88
N GLN A 72 12.97 -2.28 -5.64
CA GLN A 72 11.92 -1.92 -4.69
C GLN A 72 12.00 -0.44 -4.29
N TRP A 73 13.21 0.08 -4.08
CA TRP A 73 13.43 1.50 -3.78
C TRP A 73 12.95 2.38 -4.93
N LEU A 74 13.37 2.12 -6.17
CA LEU A 74 12.95 2.87 -7.35
C LEU A 74 11.44 2.79 -7.59
N GLN A 75 10.83 1.61 -7.39
CA GLN A 75 9.37 1.46 -7.47
C GLN A 75 8.64 2.27 -6.40
N ASN A 76 9.12 2.24 -5.16
CA ASN A 76 8.53 3.02 -4.08
C ASN A 76 8.64 4.53 -4.35
N GLN A 77 9.82 5.00 -4.79
CA GLN A 77 10.04 6.42 -5.06
C GLN A 77 9.34 6.92 -6.34
N SER A 78 9.25 6.09 -7.39
CA SER A 78 8.48 6.43 -8.60
C SER A 78 6.97 6.47 -8.34
N ARG A 79 6.48 5.73 -7.33
CA ARG A 79 5.10 5.79 -6.84
C ARG A 79 4.83 6.91 -5.85
N ARG A 80 5.86 7.64 -5.38
CA ARG A 80 5.69 8.82 -4.50
C ARG A 80 5.22 10.08 -5.21
N ARG A 81 4.72 10.00 -6.46
CA ARG A 81 3.81 11.03 -6.99
C ARG A 81 2.37 10.65 -6.59
N GLY A 82 1.90 11.22 -5.47
CA GLY A 82 0.46 11.42 -5.24
C GLY A 82 -0.43 10.18 -5.10
N ALA A 83 -0.20 9.32 -4.10
CA ALA A 83 -1.24 8.39 -3.68
C ALA A 83 -1.16 8.05 -2.18
N ALA A 84 -1.37 9.06 -1.33
CA ALA A 84 -2.52 8.88 -0.44
C ALA A 84 -3.66 8.63 -1.41
N LYS A 85 -4.03 7.36 -1.66
CA LYS A 85 -5.25 7.11 -2.40
C LYS A 85 -6.27 7.95 -1.63
N PRO A 86 -6.87 9.01 -2.19
CA PRO A 86 -8.07 9.52 -1.57
C PRO A 86 -8.93 8.27 -1.38
N LEU A 87 -9.36 7.98 -0.14
CA LEU A 87 -10.30 6.88 0.08
C LEU A 87 -11.54 7.03 -0.84
N ILE A 88 -11.72 8.24 -1.36
CA ILE A 88 -12.69 8.74 -2.30
C ILE A 88 -12.13 8.59 -3.72
N LYS A 89 -12.62 7.62 -4.50
CA LYS A 89 -12.38 7.60 -5.96
C LYS A 89 -13.00 8.86 -6.58
N TYR A 90 -12.17 9.80 -7.03
CA TYR A 90 -12.62 10.97 -7.79
C TYR A 90 -13.41 10.52 -9.03
N GLY A 91 -14.61 11.11 -9.22
CA GLY A 91 -15.47 10.89 -10.40
C GLY A 91 -16.81 10.20 -10.16
N ARG A 92 -17.09 9.69 -8.95
CA ARG A 92 -18.43 9.16 -8.60
C ARG A 92 -19.07 10.05 -7.55
N HIS A 93 -20.23 10.63 -7.86
CA HIS A 93 -21.03 11.34 -6.87
C HIS A 93 -21.38 10.39 -5.72
N TRP A 94 -21.03 10.80 -4.50
CA TRP A 94 -21.41 10.05 -3.31
C TRP A 94 -22.84 10.39 -2.97
N THR A 95 -23.67 9.39 -2.72
CA THR A 95 -24.98 9.62 -2.12
C THR A 95 -24.82 9.70 -0.60
N ALA A 96 -25.72 10.40 0.10
CA ALA A 96 -25.71 10.49 1.57
C ALA A 96 -25.65 9.09 2.20
N ARG A 97 -26.38 8.14 1.62
CA ARG A 97 -26.32 6.73 2.01
C ARG A 97 -24.92 6.11 1.90
N GLN A 98 -24.14 6.43 0.87
CA GLN A 98 -22.77 5.94 0.74
C GLN A 98 -21.85 6.56 1.80
N VAL A 99 -22.03 7.85 2.09
CA VAL A 99 -21.30 8.54 3.16
C VAL A 99 -21.57 7.85 4.50
N LEU A 100 -22.83 7.60 4.83
CA LEU A 100 -23.24 6.93 6.07
C LEU A 100 -22.71 5.48 6.18
N ILE A 101 -22.75 4.71 5.09
CA ILE A 101 -22.20 3.34 5.09
C ILE A 101 -20.69 3.37 5.31
N HIS A 102 -20.01 4.39 4.80
CA HIS A 102 -18.57 4.53 4.94
C HIS A 102 -18.17 4.99 6.35
N THR A 103 -18.88 5.97 6.92
CA THR A 103 -18.63 6.46 8.28
C THR A 103 -18.95 5.40 9.33
N HIS A 104 -20.09 4.71 9.22
CA HIS A 104 -20.52 3.72 10.20
C HIS A 104 -20.14 2.28 9.82
N LYS A 105 -19.12 2.10 8.98
CA LYS A 105 -18.67 0.78 8.49
C LYS A 105 -18.33 -0.18 9.62
N ALA A 106 -17.77 0.32 10.73
CA ALA A 106 -17.43 -0.49 11.90
C ALA A 106 -18.68 -1.01 12.61
N SER A 107 -19.68 -0.15 12.82
CA SER A 107 -20.96 -0.52 13.43
C SER A 107 -21.74 -1.51 12.56
N ILE A 108 -21.72 -1.34 11.24
CA ILE A 108 -22.34 -2.29 10.30
C ILE A 108 -21.67 -3.67 10.41
N ARG A 109 -20.34 -3.71 10.50
CA ARG A 109 -19.60 -4.96 10.69
C ARG A 109 -19.97 -5.66 12.00
N GLN A 110 -20.07 -4.92 13.10
CA GLN A 110 -20.48 -5.44 14.39
C GLN A 110 -21.90 -6.02 14.35
N GLU A 111 -22.85 -5.30 13.73
CA GLU A 111 -24.23 -5.77 13.55
C GLU A 111 -24.32 -7.01 12.65
N THR A 112 -23.39 -7.17 11.70
CA THR A 112 -23.35 -8.34 10.81
C THR A 112 -22.86 -9.60 11.54
N GLY A 113 -21.98 -9.45 12.54
CA GLY A 113 -21.42 -10.56 13.33
C GLY A 113 -20.54 -11.54 12.54
N GLU A 114 -20.19 -11.21 11.28
CA GLU A 114 -19.45 -12.09 10.38
C GLU A 114 -18.05 -11.56 10.06
N MET A 115 -17.15 -12.49 9.69
CA MET A 115 -15.80 -12.14 9.28
C MET A 115 -15.79 -11.28 8.02
N ALA A 116 -14.85 -10.35 7.97
CA ALA A 116 -14.69 -9.47 6.83
C ALA A 116 -14.40 -10.29 5.55
N GLY A 117 -15.29 -10.19 4.55
CA GLY A 117 -15.13 -10.85 3.25
C GLY A 117 -15.75 -12.25 3.14
N SER A 118 -16.53 -12.71 4.13
CA SER A 118 -17.34 -13.92 3.98
C SER A 118 -18.53 -13.69 3.05
N GLU A 119 -19.05 -14.76 2.46
CA GLU A 119 -20.27 -14.73 1.65
C GLU A 119 -21.48 -14.32 2.50
N GLY A 120 -21.56 -14.78 3.75
CA GLY A 120 -22.58 -14.37 4.70
C GLY A 120 -22.48 -12.88 5.07
N MET A 121 -21.28 -12.28 5.08
CA MET A 121 -21.13 -10.84 5.25
C MET A 121 -21.72 -10.10 4.05
N ILE A 122 -21.45 -10.53 2.82
CA ILE A 122 -21.97 -9.87 1.61
C ILE A 122 -23.50 -9.89 1.59
N THR A 123 -24.12 -11.02 1.96
CA THR A 123 -25.58 -11.18 1.97
C THR A 123 -26.26 -10.41 3.10
N LYS A 124 -25.67 -10.35 4.30
CA LYS A 124 -26.24 -9.66 5.47
C LYS A 124 -25.91 -8.15 5.50
N TRP A 125 -24.87 -7.71 4.79
CA TRP A 125 -24.42 -6.32 4.76
C TRP A 125 -25.51 -5.29 4.44
N PRO A 126 -26.38 -5.48 3.42
CA PRO A 126 -27.41 -4.50 3.11
C PRO A 126 -28.43 -4.32 4.24
N LYS A 127 -28.76 -5.41 4.95
CA LYS A 127 -29.69 -5.39 6.09
C LYS A 127 -29.06 -4.69 7.29
N ALA A 128 -27.83 -5.06 7.65
CA ALA A 128 -27.07 -4.42 8.73
C ALA A 128 -26.81 -2.92 8.46
N ALA A 129 -26.53 -2.55 7.21
CA ALA A 129 -26.40 -1.15 6.82
C ALA A 129 -27.71 -0.38 7.01
N LYS A 130 -28.85 -0.99 6.66
CA LYS A 130 -30.17 -0.36 6.83
C LYS A 130 -30.53 -0.18 8.31
N THR A 131 -30.27 -1.17 9.16
CA THR A 131 -30.56 -1.07 10.60
C THR A 131 -29.73 0.03 11.26
N VAL A 132 -28.43 0.08 10.97
CA VAL A 132 -27.53 1.11 11.49
C VAL A 132 -27.97 2.50 11.02
N ILE A 133 -28.22 2.69 9.71
CA ILE A 133 -28.66 3.99 9.17
C ILE A 133 -30.01 4.43 9.74
N ASN A 134 -30.94 3.49 9.93
CA ASN A 134 -32.25 3.81 10.51
C ASN A 134 -32.16 4.25 11.98
N ARG A 135 -31.14 3.82 12.71
CA ARG A 135 -30.87 4.25 14.10
C ARG A 135 -30.18 5.62 14.18
N LEU A 136 -29.64 6.13 13.08
CA LEU A 136 -29.00 7.46 13.06
C LEU A 136 -30.04 8.58 13.14
N SER A 137 -29.64 9.64 13.83
CA SER A 137 -30.43 10.86 14.04
C SER A 137 -30.65 11.64 12.74
N ALA A 138 -31.63 12.55 12.71
CA ALA A 138 -31.88 13.40 11.56
C ALA A 138 -30.67 14.31 11.25
N GLU A 139 -29.98 14.79 12.29
CA GLU A 139 -28.79 15.63 12.18
C GLU A 139 -27.63 14.91 11.44
N GLU A 140 -27.37 13.64 11.78
CA GLU A 140 -26.33 12.84 11.11
C GLU A 140 -26.66 12.55 9.63
N ARG A 141 -27.96 12.54 9.28
CA ARG A 141 -28.42 12.36 7.90
C ARG A 141 -28.27 13.64 7.09
N GLU A 142 -28.64 14.79 7.66
CA GLU A 142 -28.44 16.10 7.03
C GLU A 142 -26.96 16.42 6.81
N GLU A 143 -26.09 16.10 7.78
CA GLU A 143 -24.64 16.21 7.60
C GLU A 143 -24.12 15.33 6.46
N ALA A 144 -24.66 14.12 6.32
CA ALA A 144 -24.27 13.22 5.25
C ALA A 144 -24.78 13.71 3.88
N GLU A 145 -25.93 14.36 3.83
CA GLU A 145 -26.46 15.03 2.63
C GLU A 145 -25.63 16.25 2.24
N ALA A 146 -25.25 17.08 3.21
CA ALA A 146 -24.31 18.18 3.00
C ALA A 146 -22.97 17.69 2.44
N LYS A 147 -22.44 16.57 2.96
CA LYS A 147 -21.20 15.94 2.49
C LYS A 147 -21.35 15.22 1.13
N ALA A 148 -22.55 14.77 0.77
CA ALA A 148 -22.83 14.07 -0.49
C ALA A 148 -22.88 15.00 -1.72
N GLY A 149 -23.16 16.29 -1.52
CA GLY A 149 -23.25 17.31 -2.58
C GLY A 149 -21.95 18.07 -2.90
N VAL A 150 -20.93 18.00 -2.04
CA VAL A 150 -19.68 18.73 -2.27
C VAL A 150 -18.87 18.04 -3.36
N ARG A 151 -18.88 18.63 -4.56
CA ARG A 151 -17.90 18.34 -5.60
C ARG A 151 -16.53 18.66 -5.00
N ALA A 152 -15.76 17.62 -4.66
CA ALA A 152 -14.37 17.78 -4.25
C ALA A 152 -13.60 18.39 -5.44
N VAL A 153 -13.35 19.70 -5.36
CA VAL A 153 -12.44 20.43 -6.24
C VAL A 153 -11.01 20.02 -5.90
#